data_AF-A0A935T0S0-F1
#
_entry.id   AF-A0A935T0S0-F1
#
_cell.length_a   1.000
_cell.length_b   1.000
_cell.length_c   1.000
_cell.angle_alpha   90.00
_cell.angle_beta   90.00
_cell.angle_gamma   90.00
#
_symmetry.space_group_name_H-M   'P 1'
#
loop_
_entity.id
_entity.type
_entity.pdbx_description
1 polymer ?
#
loop_
_entity_poly.entity_id
_entity_poly.type
_entity_poly.pdbx_seq_one_letter_code
_entity_poly.pdbx_strand_id
1 'polypeptide(L)' 'MTTHLQIRGLSGALGAELRGIDLSRPLDSAERKALEEALYRYGVLCIRG' A
#
# COMPACT_ATOMS: atom_id res chain seq x y z
N MET A 1 13.51 7.49 6.74
CA MET A 1 13.89 6.91 5.43
C MET A 1 12.69 7.05 4.54
N THR A 2 12.82 7.68 3.36
CA THR A 2 11.71 7.87 2.41
C THR A 2 11.50 6.57 1.65
N THR A 3 10.59 5.74 2.18
CA THR A 3 10.20 4.49 1.53
C THR A 3 9.37 4.82 0.28
N HIS A 4 9.92 4.54 -0.91
CA HIS A 4 9.18 4.74 -2.16
C HIS A 4 8.12 3.64 -2.32
N LEU A 5 6.94 3.88 -1.74
CA LEU A 5 5.77 3.00 -1.91
C LEU A 5 5.39 2.94 -3.39
N GLN A 6 5.46 1.75 -3.98
CA GLN A 6 5.00 1.52 -5.34
C GLN A 6 3.61 0.91 -5.31
N ILE A 7 2.68 1.49 -6.09
CA ILE A 7 1.30 1.03 -6.19
C ILE A 7 1.01 0.67 -7.64
N ARG A 8 0.60 -0.57 -7.89
CA ARG A 8 0.17 -1.06 -9.21
C ARG A 8 -1.26 -1.55 -9.15
N GLY A 9 -2.18 -0.89 -9.87
CA GLY A 9 -3.56 -1.35 -9.99
C GLY A 9 -3.64 -2.77 -10.58
N LEU A 10 -4.52 -3.60 -10.03
CA LEU A 10 -4.74 -4.97 -10.49
C LEU A 10 -5.89 -5.07 -11.50
N SER A 11 -6.88 -4.19 -11.41
CA SER A 11 -7.98 -4.06 -12.36
C SER A 11 -8.38 -2.59 -12.54
N GLY A 12 -9.29 -2.31 -13.48
CA GLY A 12 -9.76 -0.96 -13.77
C GLY A 12 -10.57 -0.31 -12.64
N ALA A 13 -11.21 -1.11 -11.78
CA ALA A 13 -12.12 -0.60 -10.74
C ALA A 13 -11.66 -0.93 -9.31
N LEU A 14 -10.97 -2.05 -9.09
CA LEU A 14 -10.59 -2.54 -7.77
C LEU A 14 -9.22 -3.24 -7.75
N GLY A 15 -8.62 -3.28 -6.57
CA GLY A 15 -7.39 -4.01 -6.29
C GLY A 15 -6.12 -3.25 -6.66
N ALA A 16 -5.14 -3.28 -5.75
CA ALA A 16 -3.78 -2.83 -6.03
C ALA A 16 -2.73 -3.73 -5.38
N GLU A 17 -1.60 -3.92 -6.08
CA GLU A 17 -0.37 -4.47 -5.52
C GLU A 17 0.49 -3.34 -4.96
N LEU A 18 0.94 -3.49 -3.72
CA LEU A 18 1.84 -2.56 -3.02
C LEU A 18 3.21 -3.21 -2.81
N ARG A 19 4.27 -2.47 -3.14
CA ARG A 19 5.66 -2.87 -2.88
C ARG A 19 6.43 -1.80 -2.14
N GLY A 20 7.47 -2.24 -1.44
CA GLY A 20 8.36 -1.36 -0.67
C GLY A 20 7.88 -1.10 0.74
N ILE A 21 6.80 -1.73 1.21
CA ILE A 21 6.40 -1.68 2.63
C ILE A 21 6.89 -2.93 3.36
N ASP A 22 7.46 -2.72 4.54
CA ASP A 22 7.87 -3.79 5.45
C ASP A 22 6.82 -3.95 6.56
N LEU A 23 6.07 -5.05 6.48
CA LEU A 23 5.04 -5.41 7.47
C LEU A 23 5.59 -6.22 8.65
N SER A 24 6.89 -6.56 8.67
CA SER A 24 7.51 -7.28 9.79
C SER A 24 7.77 -6.38 11.01
N ARG A 25 7.66 -5.06 10.81
CA ARG A 25 7.74 -4.03 11.85
C ARG A 25 6.46 -3.22 11.94
N PRO A 26 6.22 -2.51 13.06
CA PRO A 26 5.18 -1.50 13.12
C PRO A 26 5.36 -0.46 12.01
N LEU A 27 4.24 -0.05 11.42
CA LEU A 27 4.17 1.02 10.44
C LEU A 27 4.30 2.38 11.14
N ASP A 28 4.98 3.31 10.49
CA ASP A 28 4.91 4.71 10.92
C ASP A 28 3.57 5.36 10.50
N SER A 29 3.33 6.58 10.97
CA SER A 29 2.08 7.30 10.70
C SER A 29 1.90 7.64 9.22
N ALA A 30 2.99 7.85 8.47
CA ALA A 30 2.94 8.16 7.05
C ALA A 30 2.61 6.91 6.24
N GLU A 31 3.24 5.77 6.55
CA GLU A 31 2.97 4.48 5.94
C GLU A 31 1.52 4.04 6.19
N ARG A 32 1.03 4.21 7.44
CA ARG A 32 -0.36 3.91 7.79
C ARG A 32 -1.34 4.76 6.99
N LYS A 33 -1.09 6.08 6.90
CA LYS A 33 -1.96 6.99 6.15
C LYS A 33 -1.99 6.64 4.66
N ALA A 34 -0.84 6.31 4.06
CA ALA A 34 -0.75 5.92 2.66
C ALA A 34 -1.51 4.62 2.37
N LEU A 35 -1.41 3.63 3.27
CA LEU A 35 -2.18 2.37 3.18
C LEU A 35 -3.68 2.61 3.29
N GLU A 36 -4.10 3.48 4.22
CA GLU A 36 -5.51 3.80 4.42
C GLU A 36 -6.11 4.51 3.18
N GLU A 37 -5.42 5.50 2.62
CA GLU A 37 -5.83 6.17 1.38
C GLU A 37 -5.88 5.20 0.19
N ALA A 38 -4.89 4.31 0.08
CA ALA A 38 -4.89 3.27 -0.95
C ALA A 38 -6.06 2.30 -0.78
N LEU A 39 -6.37 1.89 0.45
CA LEU A 39 -7.46 0.97 0.73
C LEU A 39 -8.81 1.57 0.35
N TYR A 40 -9.07 2.83 0.70
CA TYR A 40 -10.29 3.52 0.29
C TYR A 40 -10.41 3.62 -1.24
N ARG A 41 -9.29 3.84 -1.94
CA ARG A 41 -9.28 4.00 -3.40
C ARG A 41 -9.45 2.68 -4.15
N TYR A 42 -8.78 1.62 -3.72
CA TYR A 42 -8.68 0.35 -4.46
C TYR A 42 -9.54 -0.76 -3.85
N GLY A 43 -10.11 -0.57 -2.66
CA GLY A 43 -10.97 -1.53 -1.95
C GLY A 43 -10.22 -2.72 -1.35
N VAL A 44 -9.22 -3.27 -2.05
CA VAL A 44 -8.37 -4.36 -1.57
C VAL A 44 -6.91 -4.12 -1.96
N LEU A 45 -6.01 -4.40 -1.02
CA LEU A 45 -4.56 -4.23 -1.20
C LEU A 45 -3.85 -5.58 -1.05
N CYS A 46 -2.98 -5.90 -2.01
CA CYS A 46 -2.08 -7.04 -1.93
C CYS A 46 -0.66 -6.52 -1.70
N ILE A 47 -0.09 -6.79 -0.52
CA ILE A 47 1.25 -6.31 -0.17
C ILE A 47 2.26 -7.42 -0.45
N ARG A 48 3.33 -7.09 -1.19
CA ARG A 48 4.43 -7.99 -1.49
C ARG A 48 5.76 -7.33 -1.09
N GLY A 49 6.54 -8.04 -0.28
CA GLY A 49 7.89 -7.68 0.15
C GLY A 49 8.91 -8.61 -0.48
#